data_AF-C5G0L3-F1
#
_entry.id   AF-C5G0L3-F1
#
_cell.length_a   1.000
_cell.length_b   1.000
_cell.length_c   1.000
_cell.angle_alpha   90.00
_cell.angle_beta   90.00
_cell.angle_gamma   90.00
#
_symmetry.space_group_name_H-M   'P 1'
#
loop_
_entity.id
_entity.type
_entity.pdbx_description
1 polymer ?
#
loop_
_entity_poly.entity_id
_entity_poly.type
_entity_poly.pdbx_seq_one_letter_code
_entity_poly.pdbx_strand_id
1 'polypeptide(L)'
;MLSHRRLRVYLVSAAILVCFILYFTGDVRRSQALRSSSKIGIVNTKGSGNHGKGNDASVFEKLKPGSLRPDEHHTDGSATEVDKTDAARQTVIPDQKETQTQDTESRDESVKEELNSILKRSPIIIFSKSYCPFSKKAKFYLLEKYDITPAPFVVELDEHPLGKELQGLLATNTGRKTVPNILVNGKTIGGGDEIETLYTSGELGTKLQSLGGKRVTATLRKTEGPEP
;
A
#
# COMPACT_ATOMS: atom_id res chain seq x y z
N MET A 1 -38.63 -49.70 -5.81
CA MET A 1 -37.19 -49.87 -5.49
C MET A 1 -36.39 -48.85 -6.29
N LEU A 2 -35.53 -48.03 -5.69
CA LEU A 2 -34.67 -47.13 -6.46
C LEU A 2 -33.50 -47.92 -7.09
N SER A 3 -33.23 -47.69 -8.37
CA SER A 3 -32.07 -48.30 -9.04
C SER A 3 -30.76 -47.88 -8.36
N HIS A 4 -29.86 -48.83 -8.09
CA HIS A 4 -28.54 -48.57 -7.51
C HIS A 4 -27.73 -47.50 -8.26
N ARG A 5 -27.95 -47.33 -9.57
CA ARG A 5 -27.31 -46.26 -10.36
C ARG A 5 -27.77 -44.87 -9.90
N ARG A 6 -29.08 -44.67 -9.65
CA ARG A 6 -29.62 -43.40 -9.13
C ARG A 6 -29.20 -43.18 -7.68
N LEU A 7 -29.21 -44.22 -6.84
CA LEU A 7 -28.75 -44.13 -5.45
C LEU A 7 -27.29 -43.67 -5.35
N ARG A 8 -26.39 -44.22 -6.19
CA ARG A 8 -24.98 -43.78 -6.26
C ARG A 8 -24.85 -42.31 -6.66
N VAL A 9 -25.62 -41.84 -7.65
CA VAL A 9 -25.62 -40.41 -8.05
C VAL A 9 -26.05 -39.51 -6.89
N TYR A 10 -27.12 -39.85 -6.17
CA TYR A 10 -27.57 -39.05 -5.03
C TYR A 10 -26.54 -39.01 -3.89
N LEU A 11 -25.88 -40.14 -3.58
CA LEU A 11 -24.81 -40.19 -2.58
C LEU A 11 -23.60 -39.32 -2.98
N VAL A 12 -23.21 -39.31 -4.26
CA VAL A 12 -22.13 -38.44 -4.76
C VAL A 12 -22.54 -36.96 -4.69
N SER A 13 -23.77 -36.59 -5.09
CA SER A 13 -24.22 -35.20 -4.96
C SER A 13 -24.34 -34.74 -3.51
N ALA A 14 -24.76 -35.61 -2.60
CA ALA A 14 -24.80 -35.31 -1.16
C ALA A 14 -23.40 -35.13 -0.58
N ALA A 15 -22.44 -35.98 -0.95
CA ALA A 15 -21.04 -35.83 -0.53
C ALA A 15 -20.43 -34.51 -1.03
N ILE A 16 -20.65 -34.14 -2.30
CA ILE A 16 -20.20 -32.85 -2.86
C ILE A 16 -20.81 -31.67 -2.09
N LEU A 17 -22.12 -31.71 -1.81
CA LEU A 17 -22.82 -30.64 -1.09
C LEU A 17 -22.34 -30.52 0.37
N VAL A 18 -22.09 -31.64 1.05
CA VAL A 18 -21.48 -31.64 2.40
C VAL A 18 -20.06 -31.09 2.35
N CYS A 19 -19.22 -31.50 1.40
CA CYS A 19 -17.87 -30.94 1.22
C CYS A 19 -17.91 -29.42 0.95
N PHE A 20 -18.87 -28.93 0.17
CA PHE A 20 -19.04 -27.51 -0.12
C PHE A 20 -19.44 -26.73 1.16
N ILE A 21 -20.38 -27.25 1.95
CA ILE A 21 -20.75 -26.67 3.25
C ILE A 21 -19.56 -26.66 4.22
N LEU A 22 -18.80 -27.75 4.30
CA LEU A 22 -17.61 -27.84 5.17
C LEU A 22 -16.48 -26.91 4.71
N TYR A 23 -16.32 -26.70 3.41
CA TYR A 23 -15.36 -25.72 2.86
C TYR A 23 -15.75 -24.30 3.27
N PHE A 24 -16.97 -23.84 2.93
CA PHE A 24 -17.42 -22.48 3.21
C PHE A 24 -17.56 -22.18 4.71
N THR A 25 -18.00 -23.14 5.53
CA THR A 25 -18.03 -22.98 7.00
C THR A 25 -16.67 -23.20 7.68
N GLY A 26 -15.69 -23.76 6.95
CA GLY A 26 -14.31 -23.93 7.38
C GLY A 26 -13.55 -22.59 7.40
N ASP A 27 -13.65 -21.80 6.33
CA ASP A 27 -13.00 -20.48 6.24
C ASP A 27 -13.50 -19.49 7.31
N VAL A 28 -14.81 -19.51 7.60
CA VAL A 28 -15.40 -18.73 8.71
C VAL A 28 -14.77 -19.10 10.05
N ARG A 29 -14.48 -20.39 10.27
CA ARG A 29 -13.88 -20.88 11.52
C ARG A 29 -12.37 -20.59 11.60
N ARG A 30 -11.66 -20.69 10.47
CA ARG A 30 -10.25 -20.30 10.33
C ARG A 30 -10.02 -18.82 10.65
N SER A 31 -10.99 -17.98 10.31
CA SER A 31 -10.95 -16.53 10.55
C SER A 31 -10.99 -16.13 12.04
N GLN A 32 -11.52 -16.98 12.93
CA GLN A 32 -11.51 -16.71 14.38
C GLN A 32 -10.29 -17.32 15.10
N ALA A 33 -9.71 -18.39 14.56
CA ALA A 33 -8.58 -19.09 15.18
C ALA A 33 -7.27 -18.26 15.25
N LEU A 34 -7.12 -17.22 14.41
CA LEU A 34 -5.93 -16.37 14.36
C LEU A 34 -5.90 -15.24 15.42
N ARG A 35 -6.91 -15.13 16.29
CA ARG A 35 -6.92 -14.16 17.41
C ARG A 35 -6.42 -14.70 18.76
N SER A 36 -6.01 -15.97 18.85
CA SER A 36 -5.51 -16.54 20.11
C SER A 36 -4.46 -17.64 19.93
N SER A 37 -3.21 -17.25 19.66
CA SER A 37 -2.00 -17.88 20.21
C SER A 37 -0.71 -17.22 19.73
N SER A 38 -0.10 -16.40 20.59
CA SER A 38 1.32 -16.04 20.46
C SER A 38 2.20 -17.18 20.99
N LYS A 39 2.88 -17.95 20.11
CA LYS A 39 4.12 -18.70 20.45
C LYS A 39 4.82 -19.34 19.24
N ILE A 40 6.05 -18.88 18.97
CA ILE A 40 7.30 -19.65 18.74
C ILE A 40 7.22 -20.93 17.88
N GLY A 41 8.00 -21.02 16.78
CA GLY A 41 8.67 -22.28 16.42
C GLY A 41 8.93 -22.64 14.94
N ILE A 42 10.10 -22.25 14.42
CA ILE A 42 11.08 -23.13 13.72
C ILE A 42 10.67 -23.91 12.41
N VAL A 43 11.22 -23.43 11.28
CA VAL A 43 11.99 -24.18 10.23
C VAL A 43 11.30 -25.19 9.26
N ASN A 44 11.13 -24.73 8.00
CA ASN A 44 11.63 -25.32 6.72
C ASN A 44 11.19 -26.75 6.25
N THR A 45 10.57 -26.87 5.06
CA THR A 45 11.23 -27.44 3.84
C THR A 45 10.41 -27.42 2.53
N LYS A 46 11.13 -27.08 1.44
CA LYS A 46 11.04 -27.46 0.00
C LYS A 46 9.74 -28.05 -0.62
N GLY A 47 9.39 -27.55 -1.82
CA GLY A 47 8.51 -28.21 -2.80
C GLY A 47 7.85 -27.24 -3.79
N SER A 48 8.58 -26.67 -4.76
CA SER A 48 8.69 -27.18 -6.15
C SER A 48 7.39 -27.19 -6.97
N GLY A 49 7.25 -26.24 -7.88
CA GLY A 49 6.17 -26.11 -8.88
C GLY A 49 6.46 -24.91 -9.79
N ASN A 50 6.39 -25.08 -11.12
CA ASN A 50 7.08 -24.20 -12.07
C ASN A 50 6.12 -23.57 -13.12
N HIS A 51 6.57 -22.44 -13.68
CA HIS A 51 6.10 -21.76 -14.90
C HIS A 51 4.70 -21.14 -14.92
N GLY A 52 4.68 -19.80 -14.94
CA GLY A 52 3.56 -18.94 -15.34
C GLY A 52 4.09 -17.63 -15.91
N LYS A 53 4.38 -17.60 -17.22
CA LYS A 53 5.12 -16.51 -17.87
C LYS A 53 4.21 -15.31 -18.16
N GLY A 54 4.26 -14.28 -17.30
CA GLY A 54 3.60 -12.99 -17.46
C GLY A 54 4.58 -11.83 -17.25
N ASN A 55 4.57 -10.83 -18.14
CA ASN A 55 5.51 -9.72 -18.10
C ASN A 55 5.01 -8.59 -17.20
N ASP A 56 4.99 -8.83 -15.89
CA ASP A 56 4.56 -7.84 -14.88
C ASP A 56 5.60 -6.71 -14.73
N ALA A 57 5.54 -5.74 -15.64
CA ALA A 57 6.22 -4.45 -15.46
C ALA A 57 5.76 -3.83 -14.14
N SER A 58 6.72 -3.61 -13.24
CA SER A 58 6.43 -3.30 -11.83
C SER A 58 5.54 -2.06 -11.67
N VAL A 59 4.59 -2.10 -10.73
CA VAL A 59 3.76 -0.92 -10.38
C VAL A 59 4.66 0.25 -9.94
N PHE A 60 5.81 -0.06 -9.34
CA PHE A 60 6.90 0.84 -8.99
C PHE A 60 7.43 1.69 -10.16
N GLU A 61 7.46 1.17 -11.39
CA GLU A 61 7.88 1.91 -12.60
C GLU A 61 7.05 3.19 -12.80
N LYS A 62 5.78 3.16 -12.40
CA LYS A 62 4.83 4.29 -12.49
C LYS A 62 4.95 5.30 -11.35
N LEU A 63 5.89 5.10 -10.42
CA LEU A 63 6.16 5.97 -9.27
C LEU A 63 7.43 6.81 -9.43
N LYS A 64 8.12 6.74 -10.59
CA LYS A 64 9.28 7.57 -10.88
C LYS A 64 8.87 9.06 -10.97
N PRO A 65 9.54 9.99 -10.27
CA PRO A 65 9.30 11.43 -10.41
C PRO A 65 9.82 11.94 -11.76
N GLY A 66 9.14 12.93 -12.36
CA GLY A 66 9.64 13.61 -13.57
C GLY A 66 8.60 14.16 -14.58
N SER A 67 7.29 13.95 -14.39
CA SER A 67 6.26 14.39 -15.35
C SER A 67 5.71 15.82 -15.10
N LEU A 68 6.59 16.75 -14.76
CA LEU A 68 6.35 18.20 -14.91
C LEU A 68 7.59 18.79 -15.59
N ARG A 69 7.37 19.61 -16.63
CA ARG A 69 8.46 20.27 -17.36
C ARG A 69 8.96 21.48 -16.56
N PRO A 70 10.27 21.78 -16.57
CA PRO A 70 10.74 23.13 -16.32
C PRO A 70 10.33 24.03 -17.50
N ASP A 71 9.78 25.20 -17.21
CA ASP A 71 9.67 26.30 -18.17
C ASP A 71 10.90 27.20 -17.99
N GLU A 72 11.76 27.32 -19.02
CA GLU A 72 12.96 28.16 -18.99
C GLU A 72 12.87 29.33 -19.98
N HIS A 73 12.85 30.56 -19.46
CA HIS A 73 13.40 31.82 -20.03
C HIS A 73 12.92 33.02 -19.17
N HIS A 74 13.67 34.12 -18.96
CA HIS A 74 15.04 34.48 -19.38
C HIS A 74 15.59 35.61 -18.46
N THR A 75 16.93 35.78 -18.40
CA THR A 75 17.75 37.04 -18.21
C THR A 75 17.15 38.28 -17.50
N ASP A 76 17.83 39.02 -16.61
CA ASP A 76 19.21 39.01 -16.06
C ASP A 76 19.25 39.86 -14.74
N GLY A 77 20.34 40.26 -14.06
CA GLY A 77 21.79 40.24 -14.33
C GLY A 77 22.59 41.07 -13.29
N SER A 78 23.89 41.35 -13.53
CA SER A 78 24.83 42.18 -12.71
C SER A 78 25.17 41.62 -11.30
N ALA A 79 26.36 41.05 -11.04
CA ALA A 79 27.65 41.71 -10.71
C ALA A 79 27.59 42.60 -9.44
N THR A 80 28.40 42.43 -8.37
CA THR A 80 29.88 42.25 -8.25
C THR A 80 30.28 41.09 -7.28
N GLU A 81 31.45 40.40 -7.36
CA GLU A 81 32.83 40.84 -7.00
C GLU A 81 32.96 41.39 -5.56
N VAL A 82 33.91 41.00 -4.67
CA VAL A 82 35.11 40.11 -4.65
C VAL A 82 35.22 39.43 -3.22
N ASP A 83 36.22 38.65 -2.74
CA ASP A 83 37.63 38.42 -3.09
C ASP A 83 38.20 37.00 -2.70
N LYS A 84 39.40 36.91 -2.09
CA LYS A 84 40.28 35.73 -1.88
C LYS A 84 40.23 35.20 -0.41
N THR A 85 40.82 34.05 -0.02
CA THR A 85 41.77 33.13 -0.69
C THR A 85 41.33 31.64 -0.52
N ASP A 86 42.06 30.58 -0.10
CA ASP A 86 43.44 30.33 0.39
C ASP A 86 43.93 28.89 0.01
N ALA A 87 45.05 28.42 0.58
CA ALA A 87 45.86 27.30 0.07
C ALA A 87 45.56 25.91 0.69
N ALA A 88 45.92 24.87 -0.07
CA ALA A 88 45.59 23.47 0.19
C ALA A 88 46.52 22.74 1.19
N ARG A 89 46.03 21.63 1.76
CA ARG A 89 46.89 20.49 2.14
C ARG A 89 46.20 19.15 1.91
N GLN A 90 46.68 18.41 0.90
CA GLN A 90 46.31 17.03 0.62
C GLN A 90 46.97 16.09 1.66
N THR A 91 46.20 15.16 2.24
CA THR A 91 46.75 13.97 2.90
C THR A 91 45.88 12.74 2.61
N VAL A 92 46.50 11.71 2.06
CA VAL A 92 46.00 10.32 1.90
C VAL A 92 47.15 9.43 2.39
N ILE A 93 47.01 8.19 2.85
CA ILE A 93 46.05 7.08 2.67
C ILE A 93 46.15 6.16 3.94
N PRO A 94 45.38 5.06 4.14
CA PRO A 94 44.14 4.56 3.50
C PRO A 94 43.10 3.96 4.52
N ASP A 95 42.08 3.29 3.96
CA ASP A 95 41.49 2.00 4.42
C ASP A 95 40.80 1.85 5.80
N GLN A 96 39.47 2.04 5.82
CA GLN A 96 38.51 0.99 6.21
C GLN A 96 37.18 1.24 5.47
N LYS A 97 36.96 0.61 4.29
CA LYS A 97 35.76 0.92 3.47
C LYS A 97 35.14 -0.25 2.66
N GLU A 98 35.17 -1.48 3.18
CA GLU A 98 34.60 -2.65 2.46
C GLU A 98 33.46 -3.40 3.19
N THR A 99 33.03 -2.97 4.39
CA THR A 99 32.03 -3.73 5.19
C THR A 99 30.62 -3.12 5.25
N GLN A 100 30.41 -1.84 4.89
CA GLN A 100 29.15 -1.13 5.19
C GLN A 100 28.18 -0.94 3.99
N THR A 101 28.57 -1.30 2.77
CA THR A 101 27.73 -1.11 1.57
C THR A 101 26.65 -2.19 1.42
N GLN A 102 27.00 -3.46 1.57
CA GLN A 102 26.10 -4.60 1.31
C GLN A 102 24.88 -4.64 2.26
N ASP A 103 25.07 -4.35 3.55
CA ASP A 103 23.99 -4.28 4.53
C ASP A 103 23.01 -3.12 4.26
N THR A 104 23.49 -2.04 3.65
CA THR A 104 22.66 -0.87 3.31
C THR A 104 21.80 -1.16 2.07
N GLU A 105 22.43 -1.64 0.98
CA GLU A 105 21.74 -1.96 -0.27
C GLU A 105 20.69 -3.05 -0.09
N SER A 106 21.01 -4.12 0.65
CA SER A 106 20.06 -5.21 0.94
C SER A 106 18.87 -4.77 1.81
N ARG A 107 19.07 -3.84 2.76
CA ARG A 107 17.97 -3.26 3.53
C ARG A 107 17.07 -2.40 2.64
N ASP A 108 17.64 -1.54 1.79
CA ASP A 108 16.86 -0.67 0.90
C ASP A 108 16.01 -1.45 -0.10
N GLU A 109 16.51 -2.56 -0.66
CA GLU A 109 15.69 -3.45 -1.49
C GLU A 109 14.57 -4.09 -0.68
N SER A 110 14.81 -4.57 0.55
CA SER A 110 13.75 -5.16 1.39
C SER A 110 12.59 -4.17 1.69
N VAL A 111 12.90 -2.88 1.81
CA VAL A 111 11.89 -1.81 2.01
C VAL A 111 11.13 -1.51 0.72
N LYS A 112 11.78 -1.58 -0.45
CA LYS A 112 11.11 -1.47 -1.76
C LYS A 112 10.21 -2.69 -2.02
N GLU A 113 10.66 -3.90 -1.69
CA GLU A 113 9.86 -5.12 -1.78
C GLU A 113 8.62 -5.04 -0.90
N GLU A 114 8.75 -4.61 0.36
CA GLU A 114 7.59 -4.50 1.25
C GLU A 114 6.63 -3.37 0.85
N LEU A 115 7.12 -2.21 0.38
CA LEU A 115 6.25 -1.20 -0.22
C LEU A 115 5.49 -1.75 -1.43
N ASN A 116 6.15 -2.54 -2.28
CA ASN A 116 5.52 -3.22 -3.41
C ASN A 116 4.56 -4.35 -3.00
N SER A 117 4.76 -4.97 -1.83
CA SER A 117 3.83 -5.93 -1.22
C SER A 117 2.55 -5.19 -0.78
N ILE A 118 2.70 -4.12 -0.01
CA ILE A 118 1.61 -3.27 0.47
C ILE A 118 0.77 -2.71 -0.69
N LEU A 119 1.41 -2.13 -1.70
CA LEU A 119 0.74 -1.54 -2.88
C LEU A 119 -0.10 -2.53 -3.70
N LYS A 120 0.16 -3.85 -3.58
CA LYS A 120 -0.63 -4.90 -4.25
C LYS A 120 -1.88 -5.31 -3.46
N ARG A 121 -2.01 -4.93 -2.18
CA ARG A 121 -3.10 -5.39 -1.30
C ARG A 121 -4.47 -4.78 -1.59
N SER A 122 -4.50 -3.53 -2.07
CA SER A 122 -5.73 -2.84 -2.47
C SER A 122 -5.39 -1.72 -3.47
N PRO A 123 -6.27 -1.39 -4.43
CA PRO A 123 -6.09 -0.20 -5.28
C PRO A 123 -6.08 1.12 -4.49
N ILE A 124 -6.54 1.14 -3.23
CA ILE A 124 -6.48 2.31 -2.34
C ILE A 124 -5.70 1.94 -1.08
N ILE A 125 -4.58 2.64 -0.83
CA ILE A 125 -3.74 2.45 0.36
C ILE A 125 -3.79 3.73 1.21
N ILE A 126 -4.01 3.57 2.51
CA ILE A 126 -4.01 4.65 3.50
C ILE A 126 -2.79 4.45 4.41
N PHE A 127 -1.69 5.14 4.11
CA PHE A 127 -0.58 5.24 5.05
C PHE A 127 -0.95 6.23 6.15
N SER A 128 -0.87 5.78 7.40
CA SER A 128 -1.49 6.37 8.58
C SER A 128 -0.51 6.31 9.76
N LYS A 129 -0.85 6.95 10.88
CA LYS A 129 -0.31 6.58 12.21
C LYS A 129 -1.42 6.51 13.24
N SER A 130 -1.34 5.55 14.16
CA SER A 130 -2.41 5.20 15.11
C SER A 130 -2.90 6.40 15.94
N TYR A 131 -1.95 7.24 16.38
CA TYR A 131 -2.19 8.42 17.22
C TYR A 131 -2.63 9.65 16.43
N CYS A 132 -2.36 9.72 15.12
CA CYS A 132 -2.45 10.96 14.34
C CYS A 132 -3.92 11.40 14.09
N PRO A 133 -4.33 12.62 14.51
CA PRO A 133 -5.72 13.09 14.33
C PRO A 133 -6.11 13.27 12.86
N PHE A 134 -5.21 13.79 12.02
CA PHE A 134 -5.43 13.89 10.57
C PHE A 134 -5.61 12.50 9.92
N SER A 135 -4.90 11.49 10.41
CA SER A 135 -5.04 10.11 9.91
C SER A 135 -6.36 9.47 10.35
N LYS A 136 -6.83 9.77 11.57
CA LYS A 136 -8.18 9.39 12.03
C LYS A 136 -9.26 10.06 11.17
N LYS A 137 -9.14 11.36 10.87
CA LYS A 137 -10.06 12.09 9.99
C LYS A 137 -10.11 11.51 8.57
N ALA A 138 -8.96 11.23 7.94
CA ALA A 138 -8.95 10.60 6.62
C ALA A 138 -9.57 9.19 6.61
N LYS A 139 -9.31 8.37 7.65
CA LYS A 139 -9.91 7.05 7.82
C LYS A 139 -11.43 7.12 7.98
N PHE A 140 -11.96 8.08 8.74
CA PHE A 140 -13.41 8.30 8.89
C PHE A 140 -14.09 8.52 7.53
N TYR A 141 -13.58 9.41 6.68
CA TYR A 141 -14.17 9.65 5.36
C TYR A 141 -14.08 8.43 4.42
N LEU A 142 -12.94 7.72 4.43
CA LEU A 142 -12.68 6.62 3.49
C LEU A 142 -13.21 5.25 3.94
N LEU A 143 -13.46 5.03 5.24
CA LEU A 143 -13.87 3.74 5.80
C LEU A 143 -15.27 3.75 6.43
N GLU A 144 -15.77 4.92 6.85
CA GLU A 144 -17.07 5.03 7.52
C GLU A 144 -18.11 5.77 6.67
N LYS A 145 -17.72 6.85 5.96
CA LYS A 145 -18.64 7.64 5.13
C LYS A 145 -18.81 7.13 3.71
N TYR A 146 -17.82 6.44 3.16
CA TYR A 146 -17.93 5.78 1.85
C TYR A 146 -18.01 4.26 2.00
N ASP A 147 -18.84 3.63 1.16
CA ASP A 147 -18.67 2.23 0.80
C ASP A 147 -17.75 2.16 -0.42
N ILE A 148 -16.67 1.37 -0.31
CA ILE A 148 -15.58 1.34 -1.28
C ILE A 148 -15.20 -0.12 -1.53
N THR A 149 -15.26 -0.55 -2.79
CA THR A 149 -14.90 -1.90 -3.20
C THR A 149 -13.86 -1.88 -4.32
N PRO A 150 -12.73 -2.60 -4.19
CA PRO A 150 -12.23 -3.26 -2.98
C PRO A 150 -11.97 -2.29 -1.82
N ALA A 151 -12.08 -2.80 -0.59
CA ALA A 151 -11.87 -2.01 0.62
C ALA A 151 -10.45 -1.38 0.65
N PRO A 152 -10.30 -0.12 1.10
CA PRO A 152 -8.99 0.50 1.30
C PRO A 152 -8.16 -0.28 2.31
N PHE A 153 -6.86 -0.46 2.04
CA PHE A 153 -5.94 -1.08 2.98
C PHE A 153 -5.17 -0.04 3.80
N VAL A 154 -5.18 -0.18 5.12
CA VAL A 154 -4.55 0.75 6.07
C VAL A 154 -3.19 0.22 6.52
N VAL A 155 -2.19 1.10 6.58
CA VAL A 155 -0.87 0.82 7.18
C VAL A 155 -0.56 1.88 8.24
N GLU A 156 -0.52 1.47 9.50
CA GLU A 156 -0.08 2.32 10.61
C GLU A 156 1.46 2.30 10.68
N LEU A 157 2.11 3.37 10.18
CA LEU A 157 3.56 3.47 10.04
C LEU A 157 4.32 3.64 11.36
N ASP A 158 3.62 3.77 12.48
CA ASP A 158 4.14 3.72 13.85
C ASP A 158 4.10 2.32 14.46
N GLU A 159 3.25 1.42 13.95
CA GLU A 159 3.16 0.01 14.37
C GLU A 159 3.96 -0.92 13.43
N HIS A 160 4.32 -0.45 12.24
CA HIS A 160 5.00 -1.26 11.22
C HIS A 160 6.52 -1.42 11.47
N PRO A 161 7.10 -2.63 11.40
CA PRO A 161 8.54 -2.86 11.67
C PRO A 161 9.51 -2.08 10.78
N LEU A 162 9.12 -1.81 9.52
CA LEU A 162 9.87 -0.97 8.57
C LEU A 162 9.24 0.43 8.40
N GLY A 163 8.42 0.88 9.35
CA GLY A 163 7.55 2.05 9.19
C GLY A 163 8.28 3.37 8.96
N LYS A 164 9.49 3.54 9.53
CA LYS A 164 10.33 4.73 9.32
C LYS A 164 10.90 4.74 7.90
N GLU A 165 11.43 3.61 7.45
CA GLU A 165 12.03 3.43 6.12
C GLU A 165 10.96 3.53 5.02
N LEU A 166 9.79 2.92 5.22
CA LEU A 166 8.63 3.08 4.34
C LEU A 166 8.18 4.56 4.27
N GLN A 167 8.14 5.29 5.38
CA GLN A 167 7.81 6.73 5.36
C GLN A 167 8.86 7.54 4.57
N GLY A 168 10.14 7.15 4.64
CA GLY A 168 11.22 7.73 3.82
C GLY A 168 11.04 7.46 2.33
N LEU A 169 10.82 6.19 1.96
CA LEU A 169 10.61 5.79 0.56
C LEU A 169 9.33 6.40 -0.04
N LEU A 170 8.26 6.52 0.75
CA LEU A 170 7.04 7.24 0.36
C LEU A 170 7.30 8.73 0.13
N ALA A 171 8.13 9.37 0.96
CA ALA A 171 8.51 10.77 0.74
C ALA A 171 9.27 10.96 -0.57
N THR A 172 10.18 10.05 -0.91
CA THR A 172 10.93 10.06 -2.18
C THR A 172 10.00 9.82 -3.39
N ASN A 173 9.13 8.80 -3.31
CA ASN A 173 8.31 8.37 -4.45
C ASN A 173 7.05 9.23 -4.67
N THR A 174 6.56 9.94 -3.64
CA THR A 174 5.30 10.69 -3.71
C THR A 174 5.43 12.18 -3.35
N GLY A 175 6.63 12.63 -2.94
CA GLY A 175 6.88 13.97 -2.41
C GLY A 175 6.33 14.23 -1.00
N ARG A 176 5.41 13.39 -0.49
CA ARG A 176 4.71 13.61 0.77
C ARG A 176 5.41 12.96 1.96
N LYS A 177 6.03 13.78 2.79
CA LYS A 177 6.73 13.40 4.04
C LYS A 177 5.79 13.12 5.23
N THR A 178 4.55 13.60 5.17
CA THR A 178 3.58 13.58 6.28
C THR A 178 2.61 12.40 6.21
N VAL A 179 1.95 12.12 7.35
CA VAL A 179 0.79 11.21 7.42
C VAL A 179 -0.49 12.01 7.72
N PRO A 180 -1.66 11.57 7.20
CA PRO A 180 -1.83 10.43 6.31
C PRO A 180 -1.31 10.72 4.90
N ASN A 181 -1.00 9.67 4.15
CA ASN A 181 -0.67 9.72 2.73
C ASN A 181 -1.53 8.68 2.02
N ILE A 182 -2.53 9.14 1.26
CA ILE A 182 -3.54 8.30 0.64
C ILE A 182 -3.16 8.11 -0.83
N LEU A 183 -2.95 6.86 -1.24
CA LEU A 183 -2.58 6.49 -2.60
C LEU A 183 -3.73 5.76 -3.30
N VAL A 184 -3.96 6.09 -4.58
CA VAL A 184 -4.87 5.35 -5.47
C VAL A 184 -4.07 4.84 -6.67
N ASN A 185 -4.04 3.52 -6.85
CA ASN A 185 -3.16 2.82 -7.81
C ASN A 185 -1.69 3.32 -7.72
N GLY A 186 -1.22 3.59 -6.50
CA GLY A 186 0.12 4.10 -6.20
C GLY A 186 0.28 5.63 -6.25
N LYS A 187 -0.63 6.38 -6.91
CA LYS A 187 -0.55 7.84 -6.99
C LYS A 187 -1.15 8.51 -5.75
N THR A 188 -0.41 9.42 -5.11
CA THR A 188 -0.92 10.25 -4.00
C THR A 188 -2.12 11.09 -4.44
N ILE A 189 -3.18 11.08 -3.63
CA ILE A 189 -4.34 11.97 -3.77
C ILE A 189 -4.42 13.04 -2.67
N GLY A 190 -3.64 12.91 -1.59
CA GLY A 190 -3.63 13.87 -0.49
C GLY A 190 -3.26 13.28 0.87
N GLY A 191 -3.41 14.11 1.90
CA GLY A 191 -3.42 13.77 3.31
C GLY A 191 -4.80 14.07 3.92
N GLY A 192 -4.85 14.49 5.19
CA GLY A 192 -6.11 14.66 5.93
C GLY A 192 -7.01 15.74 5.32
N ASP A 193 -6.44 16.91 5.09
CA ASP A 193 -7.18 18.13 4.74
C ASP A 193 -7.60 18.11 3.26
N GLU A 194 -6.82 17.50 2.37
CA GLU A 194 -7.24 17.32 0.98
C GLU A 194 -8.34 16.25 0.83
N ILE A 195 -8.33 15.19 1.65
CA ILE A 195 -9.43 14.21 1.70
C ILE A 195 -10.71 14.85 2.28
N GLU A 196 -10.61 15.69 3.31
CA GLU A 196 -11.73 16.48 3.84
C GLU A 196 -12.29 17.47 2.80
N THR A 197 -11.41 18.12 2.04
CA THR A 197 -11.80 19.04 0.96
C THR A 197 -12.52 18.29 -0.16
N LEU A 198 -11.99 17.15 -0.61
CA LEU A 198 -12.65 16.28 -1.59
C LEU A 198 -13.97 15.68 -1.06
N TYR A 199 -14.07 15.44 0.25
CA TYR A 199 -15.30 14.95 0.86
C TYR A 199 -16.38 16.04 0.88
N THR A 200 -16.04 17.25 1.33
CA THR A 200 -16.99 18.37 1.48
C THR A 200 -17.44 18.97 0.15
N SER A 201 -16.61 18.92 -0.90
CA SER A 201 -17.02 19.25 -2.27
C SER A 201 -17.84 18.15 -2.97
N GLY A 202 -17.92 16.95 -2.39
CA GLY A 202 -18.54 15.77 -3.01
C GLY A 202 -17.69 15.08 -4.08
N GLU A 203 -16.51 15.60 -4.40
CA GLU A 203 -15.64 15.06 -5.46
C GLU A 203 -14.94 13.74 -5.10
N LEU A 204 -14.85 13.37 -3.82
CA LEU A 204 -14.05 12.24 -3.35
C LEU A 204 -14.38 10.92 -4.08
N GLY A 205 -15.66 10.56 -4.19
CA GLY A 205 -16.09 9.36 -4.92
C GLY A 205 -15.64 9.36 -6.38
N THR A 206 -15.86 10.48 -7.08
CA THR A 206 -15.44 10.68 -8.48
C THR A 206 -13.91 10.60 -8.63
N LYS A 207 -13.15 11.20 -7.70
CA LYS A 207 -11.68 11.20 -7.70
C LYS A 207 -11.11 9.79 -7.47
N LEU A 208 -11.70 9.03 -6.56
CA LEU A 208 -11.33 7.63 -6.28
C LEU A 208 -11.64 6.73 -7.48
N GLN A 209 -12.82 6.84 -8.08
CA GLN A 209 -13.20 6.04 -9.26
C GLN A 209 -12.36 6.41 -10.50
N SER A 210 -12.08 7.70 -10.72
CA SER A 210 -11.27 8.20 -11.84
C SER A 210 -9.84 7.63 -11.84
N LEU A 211 -9.20 7.60 -10.66
CA LEU A 211 -7.83 7.08 -10.51
C LEU A 211 -7.78 5.56 -10.29
N GLY A 212 -8.81 4.99 -9.66
CA GLY A 212 -8.98 3.55 -9.44
C GLY A 212 -9.35 2.77 -10.71
N GLY A 213 -10.02 3.44 -11.66
CA GLY A 213 -10.55 2.87 -12.88
C GLY A 213 -11.70 1.89 -12.64
N LYS A 214 -12.03 1.06 -13.64
CA LYS A 214 -13.13 0.07 -13.61
C LYS A 214 -13.06 -0.98 -12.48
N ARG A 215 -11.98 -0.97 -11.68
CA ARG A 215 -11.74 -1.86 -10.53
C ARG A 215 -12.12 -1.25 -9.19
N VAL A 216 -12.53 0.02 -9.13
CA VAL A 216 -12.89 0.71 -7.89
C VAL A 216 -14.30 1.28 -8.02
N THR A 217 -15.19 0.89 -7.12
CA THR A 217 -16.43 1.62 -6.83
C THR A 217 -16.26 2.38 -5.51
N ALA A 218 -16.83 3.58 -5.43
CA ALA A 218 -16.84 4.40 -4.22
C ALA A 218 -18.15 5.17 -4.15
N THR A 219 -19.07 4.74 -3.29
CA THR A 219 -20.41 5.31 -3.09
C THR A 219 -20.50 5.94 -1.71
N LEU A 220 -21.08 7.14 -1.61
CA LEU A 220 -21.35 7.75 -0.31
C LEU A 220 -22.42 6.91 0.42
N ARG A 221 -22.16 6.50 1.66
CA ARG A 221 -23.16 5.80 2.47
C ARG A 221 -24.27 6.79 2.82
N LYS A 222 -25.53 6.36 2.63
CA LYS A 222 -26.66 7.06 3.24
C LYS A 222 -26.47 7.00 4.75
N THR A 223 -26.36 8.15 5.40
CA THR A 223 -26.54 8.22 6.84
C THR A 223 -28.02 8.04 7.12
N GLU A 224 -28.40 6.85 7.59
CA GLU A 224 -29.65 6.69 8.31
C GLU A 224 -29.54 7.56 9.57
N GLY A 225 -30.24 8.69 9.57
CA GLY A 225 -30.44 9.47 10.78
C GLY A 225 -31.41 8.72 11.72
N PRO A 226 -31.54 9.16 12.97
CA PRO A 226 -32.69 8.75 13.77
C PRO A 226 -33.98 9.13 13.01
N GLU A 227 -34.96 8.23 13.00
CA GLU A 227 -36.32 8.60 12.55
C GLU A 227 -36.89 9.72 13.46
N PRO A 228 -37.77 10.58 12.91
CA PRO A 228 -38.28 11.77 13.60
C PRO A 228 -39.30 11.47 14.72
#